data_AF-A0A962VPD1-F1
#
_entry.id   AF-A0A962VPD1-F1
#
_cell.length_a   1.000
_cell.length_b   1.000
_cell.length_c   1.000
_cell.angle_alpha   90.00
_cell.angle_beta   90.00
_cell.angle_gamma   90.00
#
_symmetry.space_group_name_H-M   'P 1'
#
loop_
_entity.id
_entity.type
_entity.pdbx_description
1 polymer ?
#
loop_
_entity_poly.entity_id
_entity_poly.type
_entity_poly.pdbx_seq_one_letter_code
_entity_poly.pdbx_strand_id
1 'polypeptide(L)'
;GEREPDKILKTLHKRLSRGTPGEGDLEAYADMARGRMSIWFVNVGHNPLASHADAGYQLISERVDALSFGAAHDCLVANVEHLYTTSWGEVRIERHPEGGEGLLNCLCRYLDLFAPQITLPGPIAAYSFSSTRGSAIANRVARLAQAIADAFNKLGLEARYLLRIADHYFQIHHRGDHFGWAMVGETADLEDHLAEATAGFVPTRIDRVSMKDSPLPTLLMRNEPGLIQVFYEPRERGIQLFVFTESGALFQQWVGGADEYHLLVQQQRFLDTVASRRILASAEGTADPQPQFARVTQLATGDWQVRTIQVPRSRFTDHTEMVLAVSAGCRLQDGFRLQFGNREFDSLLYGDDVYSEVARHLRTLRRGGESYPVYLTGVISAEGDAGGPCPLIDLLRLKRTVEERLVAAMQPAGG
;
A
#
# COMPACT_ATOMS: atom_id res chain seq x y z
N GLY A 1 -42.73 2.11 11.26
CA GLY A 1 -42.31 1.90 9.87
C GLY A 1 -42.45 0.44 9.50
N GLU A 2 -42.33 0.10 8.22
CA GLU A 2 -42.33 -1.30 7.73
C GLU A 2 -41.23 -2.14 8.41
N ARG A 3 -41.55 -3.39 8.79
CA ARG A 3 -40.62 -4.30 9.47
C ARG A 3 -39.52 -4.77 8.51
N GLU A 4 -38.33 -5.05 9.04
CA GLU A 4 -37.19 -5.49 8.23
C GLU A 4 -37.47 -6.73 7.35
N PRO A 5 -38.11 -7.81 7.85
CA PRO A 5 -38.43 -8.97 7.02
C PRO A 5 -39.29 -8.63 5.79
N ASP A 6 -40.26 -7.73 5.95
CA ASP A 6 -41.14 -7.31 4.85
C ASP A 6 -40.35 -6.59 3.76
N LYS A 7 -39.39 -5.74 4.14
CA LYS A 7 -38.50 -5.04 3.20
C LYS A 7 -37.59 -6.02 2.46
N ILE A 8 -37.01 -7.00 3.16
CA ILE A 8 -36.18 -8.06 2.54
C ILE A 8 -37.01 -8.81 1.51
N LEU A 9 -38.21 -9.28 1.88
CA LEU A 9 -39.10 -10.01 0.97
C LEU A 9 -39.47 -9.16 -0.25
N LYS A 10 -39.81 -7.87 -0.07
CA LYS A 10 -40.09 -6.96 -1.20
C LYS A 10 -38.90 -6.80 -2.13
N THR A 11 -37.69 -6.65 -1.59
CA THR A 11 -36.46 -6.55 -2.38
C THR A 11 -36.18 -7.84 -3.15
N LEU A 12 -36.36 -9.01 -2.51
CA LEU A 12 -36.21 -10.31 -3.15
C LEU A 12 -37.22 -10.47 -4.30
N HIS A 13 -38.50 -10.18 -4.06
CA HIS A 13 -39.52 -10.22 -5.11
C HIS A 13 -39.12 -9.32 -6.29
N LYS A 14 -38.68 -8.08 -6.04
CA LYS A 14 -38.28 -7.13 -7.10
C LYS A 14 -37.07 -7.61 -7.91
N ARG A 15 -36.11 -8.29 -7.27
CA ARG A 15 -34.83 -8.68 -7.91
C ARG A 15 -34.91 -10.06 -8.56
N LEU A 16 -35.59 -11.02 -7.95
CA LEU A 16 -35.70 -12.40 -8.45
C LEU A 16 -36.76 -12.55 -9.55
N SER A 17 -37.87 -11.80 -9.49
CA SER A 17 -38.97 -11.91 -10.48
C SER A 17 -38.58 -11.46 -11.90
N ARG A 18 -37.38 -10.87 -12.08
CA ARG A 18 -36.89 -10.41 -13.39
C ARG A 18 -36.05 -11.44 -14.15
N GLY A 19 -35.88 -12.65 -13.62
CA GLY A 19 -35.21 -13.73 -14.33
C GLY A 19 -34.84 -14.86 -13.39
N THR A 20 -35.73 -15.83 -13.24
CA THR A 20 -35.31 -17.20 -12.96
C THR A 20 -34.83 -17.80 -14.28
N PRO A 21 -33.53 -18.03 -14.49
CA PRO A 21 -33.09 -18.93 -15.53
C PRO A 21 -33.41 -20.34 -15.00
N GLY A 22 -34.63 -20.79 -15.26
CA GLY A 22 -34.89 -22.22 -15.34
C GLY A 22 -34.14 -22.75 -16.55
N GLU A 23 -33.53 -23.92 -16.38
CA GLU A 23 -32.78 -24.68 -17.39
C GLU A 23 -31.35 -24.18 -17.64
N GLY A 24 -30.45 -24.51 -16.71
CA GLY A 24 -29.09 -24.78 -17.14
C GLY A 24 -29.14 -26.00 -18.06
N ASP A 25 -28.70 -25.84 -19.30
CA ASP A 25 -28.49 -26.97 -20.22
C ASP A 25 -27.56 -27.99 -19.54
N LEU A 26 -27.70 -29.28 -19.84
CA LEU A 26 -26.83 -30.33 -19.30
C LEU A 26 -25.35 -30.02 -19.55
N GLU A 27 -25.05 -29.30 -20.62
CA GLU A 27 -23.72 -28.80 -20.96
C GLU A 27 -23.11 -27.87 -19.88
N ALA A 28 -23.94 -27.16 -19.11
CA ALA A 28 -23.46 -26.24 -18.07
C ALA A 28 -22.80 -26.95 -16.88
N TYR A 29 -23.08 -28.25 -16.69
CA TYR A 29 -22.47 -29.09 -15.64
C TYR A 29 -21.08 -29.60 -16.00
N ALA A 30 -20.64 -29.43 -17.25
CA ALA A 30 -19.28 -29.78 -17.67
C ALA A 30 -18.22 -28.81 -17.09
N ASP A 31 -18.64 -27.59 -16.75
CA ASP A 31 -17.79 -26.54 -16.18
C ASP A 31 -18.03 -26.33 -14.68
N MET A 32 -17.05 -25.75 -13.99
CA MET A 32 -17.19 -25.26 -12.62
C MET A 32 -18.37 -24.28 -12.49
N ALA A 33 -19.14 -24.41 -11.41
CA ALA A 33 -20.27 -23.52 -11.14
C ALA A 33 -19.82 -22.06 -11.01
N ARG A 34 -20.44 -21.17 -11.78
CA ARG A 34 -20.15 -19.72 -11.78
C ARG A 34 -21.36 -18.92 -11.32
N GLY A 35 -21.13 -17.84 -10.59
CA GLY A 35 -22.19 -16.94 -10.16
C GLY A 35 -22.84 -16.21 -11.34
N ARG A 36 -24.17 -16.11 -11.34
CA ARG A 36 -24.97 -15.36 -12.34
C ARG A 36 -25.60 -14.10 -11.77
N MET A 37 -26.06 -14.16 -10.52
CA MET A 37 -26.67 -13.04 -9.82
C MET A 37 -26.18 -13.04 -8.38
N SER A 38 -25.97 -11.86 -7.81
CA SER A 38 -25.49 -11.67 -6.44
C SER A 38 -26.31 -10.57 -5.74
N ILE A 39 -26.84 -10.88 -4.56
CA ILE A 39 -27.60 -9.96 -3.70
C ILE A 39 -27.12 -10.14 -2.27
N TRP A 40 -26.75 -9.03 -1.63
CA TRP A 40 -26.19 -9.04 -0.28
C TRP A 40 -27.16 -8.33 0.65
N PHE A 41 -27.55 -8.98 1.75
CA PHE A 41 -28.21 -8.31 2.85
C PHE A 41 -27.23 -8.20 4.00
N VAL A 42 -27.05 -6.98 4.51
CA VAL A 42 -26.07 -6.66 5.54
C VAL A 42 -26.80 -6.34 6.83
N ASN A 43 -26.34 -6.94 7.92
CA ASN A 43 -26.86 -6.76 9.27
C ASN A 43 -28.29 -7.26 9.48
N VAL A 44 -28.71 -8.33 8.81
CA VAL A 44 -30.07 -8.86 8.97
C VAL A 44 -30.31 -9.25 10.43
N GLY A 45 -31.32 -8.68 11.06
CA GLY A 45 -31.67 -8.95 12.46
C GLY A 45 -30.75 -8.28 13.49
N HIS A 46 -29.76 -7.50 13.07
CA HIS A 46 -28.79 -6.86 13.96
C HIS A 46 -28.71 -5.35 13.71
N ASN A 47 -29.04 -4.53 14.72
CA ASN A 47 -28.82 -3.09 14.64
C ASN A 47 -27.43 -2.74 15.20
N PRO A 48 -26.42 -2.42 14.37
CA PRO A 48 -25.05 -2.15 14.83
C PRO A 48 -24.93 -0.88 15.68
N LEU A 49 -25.97 -0.03 15.70
CA LEU A 49 -25.99 1.23 16.44
C LEU A 49 -26.86 1.18 17.69
N ALA A 50 -27.38 0.00 18.08
CA ALA A 50 -28.24 -0.12 19.26
C ALA A 50 -27.54 0.37 20.53
N SER A 51 -26.30 -0.09 20.77
CA SER A 51 -25.48 0.33 21.91
C SER A 51 -25.15 1.82 21.93
N HIS A 52 -24.99 2.42 20.74
CA HIS A 52 -24.68 3.84 20.59
C HIS A 52 -25.88 4.74 20.92
N ALA A 53 -27.08 4.30 20.55
CA ALA A 53 -28.32 4.98 20.87
C ALA A 53 -28.62 4.92 22.37
N ASP A 54 -28.38 3.77 23.01
CA ASP A 54 -28.65 3.56 24.44
C ASP A 54 -27.69 4.36 25.34
N ALA A 55 -26.45 4.59 24.89
CA ALA A 55 -25.45 5.35 25.64
C ALA A 55 -25.52 6.88 25.45
N GLY A 56 -26.49 7.39 24.67
CA GLY A 56 -26.69 8.83 24.49
C GLY A 56 -25.54 9.56 23.78
N TYR A 57 -24.65 8.84 23.10
CA TYR A 57 -23.52 9.44 22.39
C TYR A 57 -24.02 10.35 21.27
N GLN A 58 -23.86 11.66 21.44
CA GLN A 58 -23.88 12.58 20.30
C GLN A 58 -22.64 12.30 19.46
N LEU A 59 -22.85 11.82 18.24
CA LEU A 59 -21.81 11.59 17.24
C LEU A 59 -21.14 12.93 16.88
N ILE A 60 -20.05 13.26 17.59
CA ILE A 60 -19.20 14.42 17.34
C ILE A 60 -18.02 14.11 16.39
N SER A 61 -17.90 12.87 15.91
CA SER A 61 -16.82 12.46 15.02
C SER A 61 -17.16 12.69 13.55
N GLU A 62 -16.22 13.24 12.81
CA GLU A 62 -16.29 13.40 11.34
C GLU A 62 -16.15 12.06 10.60
N ARG A 63 -15.75 11.00 11.30
CA ARG A 63 -15.52 9.68 10.70
C ARG A 63 -16.83 8.90 10.54
N VAL A 64 -17.29 8.84 9.29
CA VAL A 64 -18.56 8.21 8.90
C VAL A 64 -18.40 6.95 8.02
N ASP A 65 -17.18 6.40 7.91
CA ASP A 65 -16.99 5.13 7.18
C ASP A 65 -17.62 3.98 7.97
N ALA A 66 -18.42 3.13 7.31
CA ALA A 66 -19.09 2.00 7.94
C ALA A 66 -18.11 0.91 8.39
N LEU A 67 -16.89 0.88 7.84
CA LEU A 67 -15.86 -0.09 8.23
C LEU A 67 -14.93 0.44 9.33
N SER A 68 -15.01 1.72 9.68
CA SER A 68 -14.24 2.35 10.77
C SER A 68 -15.03 3.58 11.22
N PHE A 69 -16.02 3.37 12.06
CA PHE A 69 -17.04 4.35 12.39
C PHE A 69 -16.78 5.05 13.72
N GLY A 70 -17.00 6.36 13.75
CA GLY A 70 -16.87 7.13 14.98
C GLY A 70 -15.44 7.21 15.51
N ALA A 71 -15.31 7.64 16.76
CA ALA A 71 -14.00 7.77 17.44
C ALA A 71 -13.45 6.43 17.93
N ALA A 72 -14.31 5.42 18.12
CA ALA A 72 -13.92 4.06 18.50
C ALA A 72 -13.47 3.20 17.31
N HIS A 73 -13.60 3.72 16.08
CA HIS A 73 -13.23 3.02 14.84
C HIS A 73 -14.01 1.71 14.64
N ASP A 74 -15.27 1.65 15.07
CA ASP A 74 -16.06 0.42 15.03
C ASP A 74 -16.41 -0.02 13.59
N CYS A 75 -16.39 -1.33 13.34
CA CYS A 75 -16.99 -1.88 12.14
C CYS A 75 -18.51 -2.02 12.33
N LEU A 76 -19.31 -1.34 11.51
CA LEU A 76 -20.77 -1.40 11.56
C LEU A 76 -21.36 -2.61 10.81
N VAL A 77 -20.52 -3.50 10.28
CA VAL A 77 -20.97 -4.77 9.69
C VAL A 77 -20.95 -5.83 10.78
N ALA A 78 -22.09 -6.46 11.03
CA ALA A 78 -22.30 -7.54 12.00
C ALA A 78 -22.42 -8.91 11.32
N ASN A 79 -23.06 -8.95 10.16
CA ASN A 79 -23.25 -10.16 9.34
C ASN A 79 -23.60 -9.79 7.90
N VAL A 80 -23.37 -10.74 6.98
CA VAL A 80 -23.77 -10.65 5.58
C VAL A 80 -24.49 -11.94 5.15
N GLU A 81 -25.71 -11.82 4.66
CA GLU A 81 -26.44 -12.86 3.97
C GLU A 81 -26.26 -12.68 2.45
N HIS A 82 -25.48 -13.57 1.84
CA HIS A 82 -25.20 -13.58 0.41
C HIS A 82 -26.15 -14.54 -0.30
N LEU A 83 -27.10 -13.98 -1.04
CA LEU A 83 -27.97 -14.73 -1.94
C LEU A 83 -27.39 -14.65 -3.35
N TYR A 84 -27.22 -15.80 -3.99
CA TYR A 84 -26.75 -15.86 -5.37
C TYR A 84 -27.34 -17.02 -6.15
N THR A 85 -27.23 -16.95 -7.47
CA THR A 85 -27.56 -18.06 -8.37
C THR A 85 -26.34 -18.49 -9.16
N THR A 86 -26.29 -19.77 -9.54
CA THR A 86 -25.15 -20.34 -10.27
C THR A 86 -25.49 -20.66 -11.73
N SER A 87 -24.46 -20.93 -12.53
CA SER A 87 -24.58 -21.40 -13.91
C SER A 87 -25.29 -22.75 -14.02
N TRP A 88 -25.27 -23.55 -12.95
CA TRP A 88 -26.00 -24.80 -12.81
C TRP A 88 -27.48 -24.61 -12.47
N GLY A 89 -27.94 -23.37 -12.25
CA GLY A 89 -29.33 -23.06 -11.92
C GLY A 89 -29.67 -23.18 -10.43
N GLU A 90 -28.68 -23.34 -9.55
CA GLU A 90 -28.90 -23.34 -8.11
C GLU A 90 -29.25 -21.93 -7.61
N VAL A 91 -30.08 -21.86 -6.58
CA VAL A 91 -30.30 -20.65 -5.76
C VAL A 91 -29.77 -20.95 -4.37
N ARG A 92 -28.77 -20.19 -3.92
CA ARG A 92 -28.11 -20.40 -2.63
C ARG A 92 -28.18 -19.16 -1.77
N ILE A 93 -28.23 -19.38 -0.47
CA ILE A 93 -28.12 -18.34 0.56
C ILE A 93 -27.01 -18.80 1.50
N GLU A 94 -25.93 -18.04 1.56
CA GLU A 94 -24.82 -18.26 2.48
C GLU A 94 -24.81 -17.15 3.52
N ARG A 95 -24.68 -17.52 4.79
CA ARG A 95 -24.61 -16.58 5.90
C ARG A 95 -23.16 -16.46 6.37
N HIS A 96 -22.67 -15.24 6.42
CA HIS A 96 -21.35 -14.90 6.93
C HIS A 96 -21.51 -14.09 8.23
N PRO A 97 -21.47 -14.73 9.40
CA PRO A 97 -21.50 -14.05 10.70
C PRO A 97 -20.12 -13.43 11.00
N GLU A 98 -19.95 -12.84 12.19
CA GLU A 98 -18.64 -12.36 12.70
C GLU A 98 -18.14 -11.07 12.03
N GLY A 99 -19.06 -10.19 11.68
CA GLY A 99 -18.80 -8.80 11.35
C GLY A 99 -17.79 -8.59 10.22
N GLY A 100 -16.64 -7.99 10.54
CA GLY A 100 -15.58 -7.68 9.58
C GLY A 100 -14.98 -8.91 8.91
N GLU A 101 -14.71 -9.98 9.67
CA GLU A 101 -14.21 -11.24 9.13
C GLU A 101 -15.27 -11.94 8.27
N GLY A 102 -16.53 -11.89 8.70
CA GLY A 102 -17.68 -12.32 7.90
C GLY A 102 -17.75 -11.63 6.54
N LEU A 103 -17.53 -10.32 6.52
CA LEU A 103 -17.46 -9.55 5.27
C LEU A 103 -16.30 -10.01 4.39
N LEU A 104 -15.12 -10.25 4.95
CA LEU A 104 -13.95 -10.75 4.19
C LEU A 104 -14.22 -12.15 3.60
N ASN A 105 -14.84 -13.04 4.37
CA ASN A 105 -15.27 -14.37 3.91
C ASN A 105 -16.28 -14.26 2.76
N CYS A 106 -17.27 -13.37 2.89
CA CYS A 106 -18.26 -13.11 1.84
C CYS A 106 -17.62 -12.54 0.57
N LEU A 107 -16.62 -11.65 0.70
CA LEU A 107 -15.86 -11.09 -0.41
C LEU A 107 -15.07 -12.17 -1.16
N CYS A 108 -14.32 -13.01 -0.45
CA CYS A 108 -13.57 -14.10 -1.06
C CYS A 108 -14.49 -15.07 -1.78
N ARG A 109 -15.59 -15.47 -1.12
CA ARG A 109 -16.60 -16.34 -1.71
C ARG A 109 -17.23 -15.77 -2.98
N TYR A 110 -17.51 -14.47 -2.98
CA TYR A 110 -17.98 -13.78 -4.17
C TYR A 110 -16.92 -13.78 -5.28
N LEU A 111 -15.65 -13.55 -4.98
CA LEU A 111 -14.60 -13.61 -5.98
C LEU A 111 -14.44 -15.03 -6.57
N ASP A 112 -14.51 -16.08 -5.77
CA ASP A 112 -14.48 -17.48 -6.25
C ASP A 112 -15.60 -17.79 -7.25
N LEU A 113 -16.78 -17.21 -7.03
CA LEU A 113 -17.95 -17.43 -7.88
C LEU A 113 -17.95 -16.57 -9.14
N PHE A 114 -17.43 -15.34 -9.05
CA PHE A 114 -17.65 -14.29 -10.06
C PHE A 114 -16.37 -13.76 -10.74
N ALA A 115 -15.16 -14.09 -10.27
CA ALA A 115 -13.89 -13.64 -10.83
C ALA A 115 -12.95 -14.81 -11.19
N PRO A 116 -12.02 -14.65 -12.16
CA PRO A 116 -11.94 -13.60 -13.16
C PRO A 116 -12.78 -13.99 -14.40
N GLN A 117 -13.73 -13.16 -14.84
CA GLN A 117 -14.60 -13.52 -15.97
C GLN A 117 -14.80 -12.39 -17.01
N ILE A 118 -15.04 -12.83 -18.24
CA ILE A 118 -15.22 -12.07 -19.49
C ILE A 118 -16.42 -11.11 -19.44
N THR A 119 -17.40 -11.38 -18.56
CA THR A 119 -18.58 -10.52 -18.34
C THR A 119 -18.67 -10.16 -16.87
N LEU A 120 -18.30 -8.93 -16.54
CA LEU A 120 -18.54 -8.37 -15.20
C LEU A 120 -20.06 -8.42 -14.93
N PRO A 121 -20.51 -9.05 -13.82
CA PRO A 121 -21.89 -8.84 -13.39
C PRO A 121 -22.12 -7.34 -13.17
N GLY A 122 -23.36 -6.89 -13.37
CA GLY A 122 -23.75 -5.50 -13.06
C GLY A 122 -23.43 -5.12 -11.60
N PRO A 123 -23.61 -3.84 -11.21
CA PRO A 123 -23.22 -3.35 -9.90
C PRO A 123 -23.69 -4.26 -8.76
N ILE A 124 -22.78 -4.59 -7.84
CA ILE A 124 -23.09 -5.45 -6.69
C ILE A 124 -24.22 -4.84 -5.88
N ALA A 125 -25.32 -5.59 -5.72
CA ALA A 125 -26.52 -5.12 -5.05
C ALA A 125 -26.47 -5.49 -3.55
N ALA A 126 -26.17 -4.51 -2.70
CA ALA A 126 -26.25 -4.67 -1.24
C ALA A 126 -27.40 -3.88 -0.62
N TYR A 127 -27.97 -4.40 0.46
CA TYR A 127 -29.09 -3.82 1.19
C TYR A 127 -28.87 -3.95 2.70
N SER A 128 -29.31 -2.97 3.48
CA SER A 128 -29.39 -3.09 4.94
C SER A 128 -30.58 -2.29 5.43
N PHE A 129 -31.41 -2.93 6.27
CA PHE A 129 -32.65 -2.35 6.77
C PHE A 129 -32.68 -2.27 8.30
N SER A 130 -31.56 -2.58 8.96
CA SER A 130 -31.48 -2.76 10.41
C SER A 130 -31.34 -1.46 11.20
N SER A 131 -31.01 -0.34 10.54
CA SER A 131 -30.83 0.95 11.19
C SER A 131 -31.14 2.14 10.26
N THR A 132 -31.16 3.34 10.81
CA THR A 132 -31.27 4.61 10.05
C THR A 132 -30.10 4.84 9.10
N ARG A 133 -28.95 4.21 9.35
CA ARG A 133 -27.75 4.25 8.50
C ARG A 133 -27.61 3.03 7.57
N GLY A 134 -28.60 2.12 7.54
CA GLY A 134 -28.52 0.89 6.75
C GLY A 134 -28.14 1.12 5.28
N SER A 135 -28.74 2.12 4.61
CA SER A 135 -28.40 2.44 3.22
C SER A 135 -26.93 2.87 3.03
N ALA A 136 -26.35 3.62 3.98
CA ALA A 136 -24.95 4.04 3.93
C ALA A 136 -24.00 2.84 4.11
N ILE A 137 -24.32 1.94 5.05
CA ILE A 137 -23.56 0.69 5.29
C ILE A 137 -23.59 -0.18 4.04
N ALA A 138 -24.79 -0.44 3.49
CA ALA A 138 -24.95 -1.24 2.29
C ALA A 138 -24.22 -0.66 1.08
N ASN A 139 -24.32 0.66 0.85
CA ASN A 139 -23.61 1.33 -0.24
C ASN A 139 -22.09 1.25 -0.08
N ARG A 140 -21.58 1.32 1.15
CA ARG A 140 -20.16 1.18 1.43
C ARG A 140 -19.66 -0.23 1.11
N VAL A 141 -20.38 -1.26 1.56
CA VAL A 141 -20.08 -2.67 1.27
C VAL A 141 -20.13 -2.96 -0.22
N ALA A 142 -21.19 -2.54 -0.92
CA ALA A 142 -21.32 -2.72 -2.36
C ALA A 142 -20.16 -2.09 -3.15
N ARG A 143 -19.78 -0.84 -2.82
CA ARG A 143 -18.65 -0.17 -3.49
C ARG A 143 -17.32 -0.84 -3.22
N LEU A 144 -17.10 -1.32 -1.99
CA LEU A 144 -15.89 -2.08 -1.65
C LEU A 144 -15.81 -3.36 -2.47
N ALA A 145 -16.86 -4.17 -2.46
CA ALA A 145 -16.92 -5.42 -3.20
C ALA A 145 -16.70 -5.19 -4.70
N GLN A 146 -17.29 -4.13 -5.26
CA GLN A 146 -17.10 -3.78 -6.67
C GLN A 146 -15.65 -3.39 -6.96
N ALA A 147 -15.05 -2.54 -6.11
CA ALA A 147 -13.67 -2.10 -6.30
C ALA A 147 -12.66 -3.26 -6.21
N ILE A 148 -12.91 -4.24 -5.34
CA ILE A 148 -12.09 -5.45 -5.23
C ILE A 148 -12.23 -6.31 -6.49
N ALA A 149 -13.47 -6.58 -6.92
CA ALA A 149 -13.74 -7.35 -8.13
C ALA A 149 -13.10 -6.70 -9.37
N ASP A 150 -13.26 -5.39 -9.53
CA ASP A 150 -12.66 -4.63 -10.63
C ASP A 150 -11.13 -4.69 -10.60
N ALA A 151 -10.52 -4.66 -9.40
CA ALA A 151 -9.07 -4.76 -9.25
C ALA A 151 -8.56 -6.12 -9.75
N PHE A 152 -9.14 -7.24 -9.30
CA PHE A 152 -8.72 -8.57 -9.76
C PHE A 152 -9.03 -8.83 -11.23
N ASN A 153 -10.17 -8.33 -11.74
CA ASN A 153 -10.49 -8.44 -13.17
C ASN A 153 -9.51 -7.65 -14.04
N LYS A 154 -9.03 -6.50 -13.58
CA LYS A 154 -8.08 -5.66 -14.33
C LYS A 154 -6.63 -6.12 -14.21
N LEU A 155 -6.23 -6.57 -13.02
CA LEU A 155 -4.83 -6.84 -12.67
C LEU A 155 -4.46 -8.33 -12.70
N GLY A 156 -5.45 -9.22 -12.77
CA GLY A 156 -5.25 -10.67 -12.72
C GLY A 156 -5.20 -11.22 -11.29
N LEU A 157 -5.07 -12.55 -11.20
CA LEU A 157 -5.11 -13.30 -9.94
C LEU A 157 -3.84 -13.13 -9.08
N GLU A 158 -2.72 -12.75 -9.69
CA GLU A 158 -1.47 -12.44 -8.99
C GLU A 158 -1.53 -11.11 -8.21
N ALA A 159 -2.62 -10.34 -8.37
CA ALA A 159 -2.81 -9.11 -7.63
C ALA A 159 -3.12 -9.36 -6.15
N ARG A 160 -2.96 -8.31 -5.34
CA ARG A 160 -3.47 -8.27 -3.97
C ARG A 160 -4.30 -7.02 -3.73
N TYR A 161 -5.32 -7.14 -2.90
CA TYR A 161 -6.15 -6.02 -2.49
C TYR A 161 -6.07 -5.83 -0.98
N LEU A 162 -5.69 -4.63 -0.56
CA LEU A 162 -5.59 -4.22 0.84
C LEU A 162 -6.81 -3.40 1.23
N LEU A 163 -7.31 -3.58 2.45
CA LEU A 163 -8.37 -2.75 3.01
C LEU A 163 -8.20 -2.64 4.51
N ARG A 164 -8.81 -1.62 5.11
CA ARG A 164 -8.87 -1.46 6.56
C ARG A 164 -10.28 -1.74 7.07
N ILE A 165 -10.37 -2.54 8.13
CA ILE A 165 -11.57 -2.71 8.94
C ILE A 165 -11.18 -2.39 10.39
N ALA A 166 -11.91 -1.46 11.00
CA ALA A 166 -11.54 -0.80 12.24
C ALA A 166 -10.12 -0.22 12.17
N ASP A 167 -9.23 -0.72 13.01
CA ASP A 167 -7.82 -0.34 13.09
C ASP A 167 -6.88 -1.26 12.30
N HIS A 168 -7.38 -2.38 11.77
CA HIS A 168 -6.56 -3.42 11.20
C HIS A 168 -6.68 -3.45 9.67
N TYR A 169 -5.54 -3.63 9.01
CA TYR A 169 -5.42 -3.89 7.59
C TYR A 169 -5.49 -5.39 7.30
N PHE A 170 -6.14 -5.70 6.19
CA PHE A 170 -6.31 -7.05 5.68
C PHE A 170 -5.92 -7.09 4.21
N GLN A 171 -5.39 -8.23 3.77
CA GLN A 171 -5.08 -8.54 2.39
C GLN A 171 -6.02 -9.62 1.87
N ILE A 172 -6.69 -9.36 0.75
CA ILE A 172 -7.32 -10.39 -0.08
C ILE A 172 -6.34 -10.76 -1.20
N HIS A 173 -6.17 -12.05 -1.44
CA HIS A 173 -5.30 -12.61 -2.47
C HIS A 173 -5.88 -13.92 -3.00
N HIS A 174 -5.45 -14.33 -4.20
CA HIS A 174 -5.78 -15.64 -4.76
C HIS A 174 -4.64 -16.62 -4.48
N ARG A 175 -4.95 -17.83 -3.98
CA ARG A 175 -3.95 -18.87 -3.74
C ARG A 175 -4.49 -20.25 -4.10
N GLY A 176 -3.77 -20.95 -4.97
CA GLY A 176 -4.25 -22.22 -5.53
C GLY A 176 -5.48 -21.95 -6.39
N ASP A 177 -6.62 -22.50 -6.00
CA ASP A 177 -7.88 -22.41 -6.76
C ASP A 177 -8.97 -21.55 -6.07
N HIS A 178 -8.61 -20.80 -5.02
CA HIS A 178 -9.57 -19.96 -4.29
C HIS A 178 -8.97 -18.64 -3.79
N PHE A 179 -9.84 -17.67 -3.54
CA PHE A 179 -9.54 -16.44 -2.85
C PHE A 179 -9.51 -16.65 -1.34
N GLY A 180 -8.54 -16.03 -0.69
CA GLY A 180 -8.40 -16.01 0.76
C GLY A 180 -8.02 -14.63 1.26
N TRP A 181 -8.08 -14.46 2.58
CA TRP A 181 -7.63 -13.25 3.23
C TRP A 181 -6.65 -13.53 4.36
N ALA A 182 -5.82 -12.54 4.67
CA ALA A 182 -4.90 -12.56 5.80
C ALA A 182 -4.91 -11.21 6.50
N MET A 183 -4.74 -11.20 7.83
CA MET A 183 -4.53 -9.99 8.60
C MET A 183 -3.09 -9.49 8.36
N VAL A 184 -2.95 -8.20 8.07
CA VAL A 184 -1.65 -7.52 7.97
C VAL A 184 -1.28 -6.92 9.33
N GLY A 185 -2.22 -6.27 10.00
CA GLY A 185 -1.99 -5.61 11.30
C GLY A 185 -2.39 -4.15 11.28
N GLU A 186 -1.72 -3.30 12.04
CA GLU A 186 -2.00 -1.86 12.11
C GLU A 186 -1.19 -1.08 11.04
N THR A 187 -1.10 0.25 11.17
CA THR A 187 -0.42 1.10 10.19
C THR A 187 1.07 0.78 10.04
N ALA A 188 1.77 0.48 11.14
CA ALA A 188 3.19 0.11 11.07
C ALA A 188 3.39 -1.22 10.31
N ASP A 189 2.53 -2.21 10.59
CA ASP A 189 2.59 -3.51 9.91
C ASP A 189 2.28 -3.37 8.41
N LEU A 190 1.39 -2.45 8.02
CA LEU A 190 1.13 -2.16 6.61
C LEU A 190 2.39 -1.63 5.90
N GLU A 191 3.16 -0.75 6.55
CA GLU A 191 4.39 -0.22 5.97
C GLU A 191 5.43 -1.32 5.77
N ASP A 192 5.61 -2.19 6.76
CA ASP A 192 6.51 -3.34 6.66
C ASP A 192 6.05 -4.33 5.59
N HIS A 193 4.75 -4.63 5.54
CA HIS A 193 4.13 -5.52 4.54
C HIS A 193 4.25 -5.00 3.10
N LEU A 194 4.21 -3.69 2.91
CA LEU A 194 4.42 -3.07 1.60
C LEU A 194 5.92 -3.00 1.24
N ALA A 195 6.82 -3.02 2.23
CA ALA A 195 8.26 -3.02 2.03
C ALA A 195 8.87 -4.42 1.84
N GLU A 196 8.08 -5.49 1.96
CA GLU A 196 8.56 -6.85 1.74
C GLU A 196 9.14 -7.04 0.33
N ALA A 197 10.35 -7.59 0.25
CA ALA A 197 10.96 -7.95 -1.01
C ALA A 197 10.33 -9.23 -1.55
N THR A 198 9.58 -9.11 -2.64
CA THR A 198 9.00 -10.25 -3.36
C THR A 198 9.86 -10.65 -4.55
N ALA A 199 9.82 -11.93 -4.92
CA ALA A 199 10.56 -12.46 -6.08
C ALA A 199 10.08 -11.88 -7.43
N GLY A 200 8.87 -11.34 -7.48
CA GLY A 200 8.28 -10.73 -8.66
C GLY A 200 7.35 -9.58 -8.29
N PHE A 201 6.92 -8.83 -9.31
CA PHE A 201 5.99 -7.73 -9.14
C PHE A 201 4.61 -8.22 -8.72
N VAL A 202 4.09 -7.71 -7.60
CA VAL A 202 2.75 -8.03 -7.10
C VAL A 202 1.84 -6.80 -7.27
N PRO A 203 0.92 -6.79 -8.28
CA PRO A 203 0.00 -5.68 -8.48
C PRO A 203 -0.83 -5.43 -7.22
N THR A 204 -0.66 -4.27 -6.60
CA THR A 204 -1.29 -3.98 -5.31
C THR A 204 -2.33 -2.86 -5.47
N ARG A 205 -3.50 -3.06 -4.87
CA ARG A 205 -4.51 -2.00 -4.68
C ARG A 205 -4.88 -1.90 -3.21
N ILE A 206 -5.35 -0.73 -2.81
CA ILE A 206 -5.83 -0.49 -1.45
C ILE A 206 -7.14 0.31 -1.50
N ASP A 207 -8.04 0.04 -0.56
CA ASP A 207 -9.30 0.74 -0.44
C ASP A 207 -9.10 2.24 -0.18
N ARG A 208 -9.50 3.07 -1.16
CA ARG A 208 -9.32 4.52 -1.14
C ARG A 208 -10.11 5.21 -0.03
N VAL A 209 -11.25 4.65 0.37
CA VAL A 209 -12.14 5.26 1.37
C VAL A 209 -11.48 5.22 2.75
N SER A 210 -10.75 4.15 3.06
CA SER A 210 -10.00 4.01 4.31
C SER A 210 -8.73 4.88 4.41
N MET A 211 -8.29 5.49 3.29
CA MET A 211 -6.98 6.15 3.15
C MET A 211 -7.07 7.58 2.61
N LYS A 212 -8.10 8.36 2.99
CA LYS A 212 -8.36 9.70 2.41
C LYS A 212 -7.18 10.67 2.54
N ASP A 213 -6.50 10.63 3.69
CA ASP A 213 -5.41 11.55 4.01
C ASP A 213 -4.04 11.05 3.53
N SER A 214 -4.01 9.99 2.72
CA SER A 214 -2.79 9.38 2.19
C SER A 214 -2.79 9.36 0.67
N PRO A 215 -1.66 9.72 0.01
CA PRO A 215 -1.53 9.57 -1.43
C PRO A 215 -1.41 8.09 -1.86
N LEU A 216 -1.15 7.18 -0.91
CA LEU A 216 -0.79 5.78 -1.17
C LEU A 216 -1.72 5.05 -2.16
N PRO A 217 -3.06 5.16 -2.10
CA PRO A 217 -3.91 4.51 -3.08
C PRO A 217 -3.67 5.01 -4.51
N THR A 218 -3.37 6.30 -4.68
CA THR A 218 -3.05 6.88 -5.98
C THR A 218 -1.67 6.44 -6.47
N LEU A 219 -0.70 6.32 -5.56
CA LEU A 219 0.64 5.85 -5.90
C LEU A 219 0.63 4.39 -6.34
N LEU A 220 -0.06 3.51 -5.60
CA LEU A 220 -0.21 2.09 -5.95
C LEU A 220 -0.90 1.89 -7.31
N MET A 221 -1.81 2.78 -7.69
CA MET A 221 -2.42 2.76 -9.03
C MET A 221 -1.44 3.12 -10.16
N ARG A 222 -0.42 3.93 -9.86
CA ARG A 222 0.63 4.37 -10.80
C ARG A 222 1.85 3.46 -10.80
N ASN A 223 1.91 2.50 -9.89
CA ASN A 223 3.05 1.62 -9.76
C ASN A 223 3.12 0.65 -10.95
N GLU A 224 4.29 0.59 -11.59
CA GLU A 224 4.54 -0.18 -12.82
C GLU A 224 5.65 -1.23 -12.60
N PRO A 225 5.49 -2.44 -13.18
CA PRO A 225 6.47 -3.51 -13.03
C PRO A 225 7.81 -3.15 -13.68
N GLY A 226 8.91 -3.51 -13.03
CA GLY A 226 10.26 -3.36 -13.57
C GLY A 226 10.83 -1.94 -13.50
N LEU A 227 10.08 -0.96 -12.96
CA LEU A 227 10.52 0.43 -12.85
C LEU A 227 10.78 0.82 -11.40
N ILE A 228 11.90 1.52 -11.16
CA ILE A 228 12.06 2.29 -9.93
C ILE A 228 11.25 3.57 -10.07
N GLN A 229 10.29 3.80 -9.18
CA GLN A 229 9.44 5.00 -9.22
C GLN A 229 9.53 5.77 -7.91
N VAL A 230 9.97 7.02 -8.01
CA VAL A 230 10.15 7.94 -6.89
C VAL A 230 9.01 8.96 -6.92
N PHE A 231 8.16 8.91 -5.91
CA PHE A 231 7.14 9.91 -5.65
C PHE A 231 7.53 10.75 -4.45
N TYR A 232 7.27 12.05 -4.50
CA TYR A 232 7.54 12.93 -3.36
C TYR A 232 6.44 13.97 -3.17
N GLU A 233 6.15 14.27 -1.91
CA GLU A 233 5.14 15.22 -1.48
C GLU A 233 5.81 16.29 -0.61
N PRO A 234 6.01 17.52 -1.14
CA PRO A 234 6.50 18.63 -0.33
C PRO A 234 5.47 19.05 0.73
N ARG A 235 5.92 19.17 1.98
CA ARG A 235 5.13 19.65 3.12
C ARG A 235 5.87 20.83 3.78
N GLU A 236 5.23 21.51 4.73
CA GLU A 236 5.74 22.77 5.31
C GLU A 236 7.17 22.68 5.87
N ARG A 237 7.59 21.52 6.40
CA ARG A 237 8.88 21.35 7.09
C ARG A 237 9.76 20.26 6.51
N GLY A 238 9.51 19.85 5.26
CA GLY A 238 10.26 18.76 4.65
C GLY A 238 9.50 18.10 3.53
N ILE A 239 9.96 16.92 3.13
CA ILE A 239 9.43 16.18 1.99
C ILE A 239 9.16 14.75 2.42
N GLN A 240 7.95 14.27 2.15
CA GLN A 240 7.63 12.85 2.25
C GLN A 240 8.05 12.17 0.95
N LEU A 241 8.88 11.14 1.05
CA LEU A 241 9.39 10.35 -0.07
C LEU A 241 8.74 8.96 -0.08
N PHE A 242 8.38 8.49 -1.26
CA PHE A 242 7.89 7.15 -1.55
C PHE A 242 8.70 6.59 -2.72
N VAL A 243 9.40 5.47 -2.52
CA VAL A 243 10.19 4.82 -3.56
C VAL A 243 9.66 3.41 -3.77
N PHE A 244 9.09 3.16 -4.94
CA PHE A 244 8.78 1.80 -5.37
C PHE A 244 10.00 1.18 -6.04
N THR A 245 10.31 -0.04 -5.64
CA THR A 245 11.26 -0.90 -6.34
C THR A 245 10.63 -1.50 -7.60
N GLU A 246 11.45 -2.16 -8.39
CA GLU A 246 11.07 -2.87 -9.62
C GLU A 246 10.07 -4.01 -9.35
N SER A 247 10.13 -4.61 -8.16
CA SER A 247 9.19 -5.62 -7.67
C SER A 247 7.93 -5.02 -7.03
N GLY A 248 7.81 -3.70 -6.95
CA GLY A 248 6.67 -3.02 -6.35
C GLY A 248 6.72 -2.93 -4.82
N ALA A 249 7.85 -3.27 -4.19
CA ALA A 249 8.05 -3.01 -2.77
C ALA A 249 8.18 -1.51 -2.52
N LEU A 250 7.57 -1.01 -1.46
CA LEU A 250 7.48 0.41 -1.15
C LEU A 250 8.40 0.77 0.02
N PHE A 251 9.33 1.68 -0.23
CA PHE A 251 10.09 2.37 0.79
C PHE A 251 9.50 3.76 1.06
N GLN A 252 9.37 4.13 2.33
CA GLN A 252 8.90 5.46 2.75
C GLN A 252 9.89 6.14 3.69
N GLN A 253 10.02 7.46 3.53
CA GLN A 253 10.88 8.28 4.38
C GLN A 253 10.37 9.71 4.47
N TRP A 254 10.32 10.25 5.68
CA TRP A 254 10.20 11.68 5.91
C TRP A 254 11.59 12.33 5.95
N VAL A 255 11.80 13.39 5.16
CA VAL A 255 13.06 14.15 5.16
C VAL A 255 12.81 15.58 5.62
N GLY A 256 13.05 15.83 6.90
CA GLY A 256 12.88 17.15 7.53
C GLY A 256 13.90 18.18 7.05
N GLY A 257 13.47 19.42 6.81
CA GLY A 257 14.35 20.51 6.37
C GLY A 257 14.96 20.32 4.98
N ALA A 258 14.44 19.37 4.19
CA ALA A 258 14.93 19.12 2.85
C ALA A 258 14.54 20.22 1.86
N ASP A 259 15.51 20.66 1.06
CA ASP A 259 15.26 21.42 -0.15
C ASP A 259 14.90 20.46 -1.30
N GLU A 260 13.85 20.80 -2.07
CA GLU A 260 13.31 19.98 -3.15
C GLU A 260 14.37 19.69 -4.23
N TYR A 261 15.13 20.70 -4.66
CA TYR A 261 16.16 20.53 -5.68
C TYR A 261 17.24 19.55 -5.21
N HIS A 262 17.78 19.78 -4.01
CA HIS A 262 18.88 18.98 -3.48
C HIS A 262 18.47 17.53 -3.24
N LEU A 263 17.30 17.29 -2.62
CA LEU A 263 16.82 15.94 -2.37
C LEU A 263 16.69 15.12 -3.65
N LEU A 264 16.09 15.71 -4.70
CA LEU A 264 15.84 15.00 -5.96
C LEU A 264 17.15 14.65 -6.68
N VAL A 265 18.10 15.58 -6.75
CA VAL A 265 19.41 15.33 -7.35
C VAL A 265 20.16 14.22 -6.61
N GLN A 266 20.15 14.28 -5.27
CA GLN A 266 20.83 13.31 -4.41
C GLN A 266 20.22 11.91 -4.54
N GLN A 267 18.89 11.84 -4.61
CA GLN A 267 18.17 10.59 -4.81
C GLN A 267 18.44 9.99 -6.20
N GLN A 268 18.43 10.79 -7.26
CA GLN A 268 18.79 10.33 -8.60
C GLN A 268 20.21 9.76 -8.63
N ARG A 269 21.19 10.48 -8.08
CA ARG A 269 22.58 10.00 -8.02
C ARG A 269 22.70 8.67 -7.27
N PHE A 270 22.03 8.55 -6.13
CA PHE A 270 22.03 7.30 -5.37
C PHE A 270 21.52 6.13 -6.23
N LEU A 271 20.38 6.31 -6.90
CA LEU A 271 19.80 5.28 -7.76
C LEU A 271 20.67 5.00 -9.00
N ASP A 272 21.32 6.01 -9.57
CA ASP A 272 22.27 5.84 -10.69
C ASP A 272 23.47 4.98 -10.28
N THR A 273 23.95 5.11 -9.03
CA THR A 273 25.03 4.23 -8.53
C THR A 273 24.58 2.79 -8.37
N VAL A 274 23.32 2.55 -8.01
CA VAL A 274 22.74 1.20 -7.92
C VAL A 274 22.59 0.60 -9.32
N ALA A 275 22.03 1.33 -10.27
CA ALA A 275 21.86 0.88 -11.64
C ALA A 275 23.21 0.58 -12.31
N SER A 276 24.20 1.47 -12.15
CA SER A 276 25.54 1.29 -12.72
C SER A 276 26.22 0.01 -12.21
N ARG A 277 25.98 -0.37 -10.95
CA ARG A 277 26.51 -1.62 -10.38
C ARG A 277 25.89 -2.85 -10.97
N ARG A 278 24.57 -2.87 -11.11
CA ARG A 278 23.86 -4.02 -11.69
C ARG A 278 24.31 -4.27 -13.13
N ILE A 279 24.61 -3.22 -13.89
CA ILE A 279 25.20 -3.35 -15.22
C ILE A 279 26.59 -3.99 -15.17
N LEU A 280 27.44 -3.60 -14.21
CA LEU A 280 28.76 -4.22 -14.04
C LEU A 280 28.68 -5.68 -13.57
N ALA A 281 27.63 -6.03 -12.83
CA ALA A 281 27.39 -7.37 -12.30
C ALA A 281 26.71 -8.31 -13.32
N SER A 282 25.91 -7.78 -14.26
CA SER A 282 25.18 -8.59 -15.23
C SER A 282 26.06 -8.99 -16.40
N ALA A 283 26.07 -10.29 -16.74
CA ALA A 283 26.80 -10.81 -17.89
C ALA A 283 26.18 -10.36 -19.23
N GLU A 284 24.90 -9.96 -19.23
CA GLU A 284 24.15 -9.60 -20.43
C GLU A 284 24.15 -8.08 -20.72
N GLY A 285 24.66 -7.25 -19.82
CA GLY A 285 24.85 -5.81 -20.04
C GLY A 285 23.56 -5.03 -20.34
N THR A 286 22.39 -5.58 -20.02
CA THR A 286 21.11 -4.90 -20.19
C THR A 286 21.01 -3.74 -19.22
N ALA A 287 20.75 -2.54 -19.75
CA ALA A 287 20.59 -1.35 -18.94
C ALA A 287 19.22 -1.40 -18.25
N ASP A 288 19.23 -1.29 -16.91
CA ASP A 288 18.00 -1.09 -16.15
C ASP A 288 17.29 0.20 -16.62
N PRO A 289 15.95 0.20 -16.66
CA PRO A 289 15.20 1.41 -16.97
C PRO A 289 15.51 2.51 -15.96
N GLN A 290 15.61 3.74 -16.47
CA GLN A 290 15.89 4.91 -15.65
C GLN A 290 14.80 5.14 -14.60
N PRO A 291 15.15 5.52 -13.36
CA PRO A 291 14.17 5.85 -12.34
C PRO A 291 13.24 6.97 -12.79
N GLN A 292 11.95 6.84 -12.50
CA GLN A 292 10.96 7.87 -12.81
C GLN A 292 10.61 8.68 -11.57
N PHE A 293 10.61 10.01 -11.71
CA PHE A 293 10.27 10.92 -10.63
C PHE A 293 8.92 11.59 -10.87
N ALA A 294 8.11 11.68 -9.83
CA ALA A 294 6.85 12.39 -9.88
C ALA A 294 6.56 13.14 -8.58
N ARG A 295 6.04 14.36 -8.74
CA ARG A 295 5.57 15.19 -7.63
C ARG A 295 4.12 14.84 -7.31
N VAL A 296 3.84 14.72 -6.02
CA VAL A 296 2.53 14.45 -5.46
C VAL A 296 2.00 15.73 -4.82
N THR A 297 0.75 16.08 -5.14
CA THR A 297 0.08 17.26 -4.57
C THR A 297 -1.36 16.90 -4.20
N GLN A 298 -1.79 17.30 -3.01
CA GLN A 298 -3.20 17.24 -2.64
C GLN A 298 -3.96 18.41 -3.26
N LEU A 299 -5.03 18.12 -3.99
CA LEU A 299 -5.93 19.12 -4.56
C LEU A 299 -6.91 19.62 -3.50
N ALA A 300 -7.51 20.79 -3.74
CA ALA A 300 -8.54 21.35 -2.87
C ALA A 300 -9.79 20.44 -2.74
N THR A 301 -10.01 19.52 -3.68
CA THR A 301 -11.08 18.51 -3.62
C THR A 301 -10.79 17.38 -2.62
N GLY A 302 -9.56 17.30 -2.09
CA GLY A 302 -9.05 16.18 -1.31
C GLY A 302 -8.43 15.06 -2.16
N ASP A 303 -8.56 15.12 -3.49
CA ASP A 303 -7.93 14.16 -4.39
C ASP A 303 -6.42 14.38 -4.51
N TRP A 304 -5.70 13.30 -4.79
CA TRP A 304 -4.25 13.33 -4.98
C TRP A 304 -3.90 13.39 -6.47
N GLN A 305 -3.10 14.39 -6.85
CA GLN A 305 -2.54 14.52 -8.19
C GLN A 305 -1.09 14.06 -8.20
N VAL A 306 -0.73 13.28 -9.22
CA VAL A 306 0.65 12.82 -9.49
C VAL A 306 1.10 13.38 -10.83
N ARG A 307 2.19 14.15 -10.82
CA ARG A 307 2.78 14.77 -12.01
C ARG A 307 4.22 14.32 -12.18
N THR A 308 4.52 13.63 -13.27
CA THR A 308 5.89 13.29 -13.66
C THR A 308 6.73 14.55 -13.82
N ILE A 309 7.94 14.51 -13.30
CA ILE A 309 8.93 15.58 -13.39
C ILE A 309 10.22 15.07 -14.04
N GLN A 310 11.11 15.99 -14.39
CA GLN A 310 12.49 15.66 -14.73
C GLN A 310 13.36 16.18 -13.61
N VAL A 311 14.22 15.30 -13.07
CA VAL A 311 15.19 15.71 -12.06
C VAL A 311 16.13 16.74 -12.68
N PRO A 312 16.39 17.88 -12.02
CA PRO A 312 17.33 18.86 -12.53
C PRO A 312 18.70 18.22 -12.78
N ARG A 313 19.33 18.55 -13.91
CA ARG A 313 20.71 18.16 -14.15
C ARG A 313 21.61 18.93 -13.19
N SER A 314 22.28 18.22 -12.30
CA SER A 314 23.26 18.81 -11.38
C SER A 314 24.50 19.29 -12.13
N ARG A 315 25.06 20.45 -11.73
CA ARG A 315 26.42 20.80 -12.12
C ARG A 315 27.39 20.09 -11.18
N PHE A 316 28.61 19.79 -11.66
CA PHE A 316 29.65 19.12 -10.88
C PHE A 316 30.02 19.83 -9.57
N THR A 317 29.70 21.12 -9.44
CA THR A 317 30.07 21.97 -8.30
C THR A 317 29.05 22.02 -7.17
N ASP A 318 27.84 21.49 -7.37
CA ASP A 318 26.71 21.86 -6.52
C ASP A 318 26.64 21.02 -5.23
N HIS A 319 27.33 19.87 -5.18
CA HIS A 319 27.18 18.90 -4.09
C HIS A 319 28.48 18.16 -3.78
N THR A 320 28.62 17.70 -2.53
CA THR A 320 29.72 16.80 -2.16
C THR A 320 29.24 15.35 -2.19
N GLU A 321 30.03 14.49 -2.83
CA GLU A 321 29.74 13.06 -2.93
C GLU A 321 30.06 12.35 -1.62
N MET A 322 29.08 11.61 -1.11
CA MET A 322 29.21 10.72 0.03
C MET A 322 28.68 9.34 -0.35
N VAL A 323 29.58 8.37 -0.38
CA VAL A 323 29.30 7.01 -0.84
C VAL A 323 29.41 6.05 0.35
N LEU A 324 28.37 5.25 0.57
CA LEU A 324 28.34 4.21 1.58
C LEU A 324 28.88 2.90 1.01
N ALA A 325 29.96 2.34 1.53
CA ALA A 325 30.40 1.00 1.21
C ALA A 325 30.01 -0.01 2.30
N VAL A 326 29.36 -1.11 1.92
CA VAL A 326 28.89 -2.20 2.78
C VAL A 326 29.39 -3.56 2.28
N SER A 327 29.51 -4.50 3.21
CA SER A 327 29.83 -5.89 2.92
C SER A 327 28.68 -6.61 2.19
N ALA A 328 28.94 -7.81 1.66
CA ALA A 328 27.98 -8.60 0.88
C ALA A 328 26.69 -8.96 1.64
N GLY A 329 26.73 -9.00 2.98
CA GLY A 329 25.55 -9.21 3.81
C GLY A 329 24.61 -8.02 3.88
N CYS A 330 25.02 -6.86 3.37
CA CYS A 330 24.23 -5.63 3.37
C CYS A 330 23.76 -5.22 4.78
N ARG A 331 24.61 -5.45 5.78
CA ARG A 331 24.34 -5.15 7.18
C ARG A 331 25.41 -4.21 7.71
N LEU A 332 25.00 -3.10 8.32
CA LEU A 332 25.94 -2.14 8.92
C LEU A 332 26.80 -2.77 10.03
N GLN A 333 26.25 -3.77 10.74
CA GLN A 333 26.94 -4.47 11.83
C GLN A 333 28.14 -5.31 11.39
N ASP A 334 28.21 -5.68 10.10
CA ASP A 334 29.32 -6.45 9.53
C ASP A 334 30.50 -5.53 9.14
N GLY A 335 30.37 -4.22 9.39
CA GLY A 335 31.29 -3.20 8.97
C GLY A 335 30.84 -2.50 7.68
N PHE A 336 30.91 -1.18 7.70
CA PHE A 336 30.71 -0.29 6.57
C PHE A 336 31.77 0.82 6.54
N ARG A 337 31.93 1.47 5.38
CA ARG A 337 32.80 2.62 5.19
C ARG A 337 32.04 3.77 4.55
N LEU A 338 32.34 4.99 4.97
CA LEU A 338 31.82 6.20 4.34
C LEU A 338 32.95 6.90 3.61
N GLN A 339 32.83 7.00 2.29
CA GLN A 339 33.78 7.70 1.45
C GLN A 339 33.24 9.09 1.13
N PHE A 340 34.05 10.10 1.44
CA PHE A 340 33.72 11.51 1.21
C PHE A 340 34.92 12.19 0.54
N GLY A 341 34.83 12.39 -0.78
CA GLY A 341 35.97 12.80 -1.60
C GLY A 341 37.17 11.86 -1.41
N ASN A 342 38.29 12.38 -0.91
CA ASN A 342 39.52 11.61 -0.66
C ASN A 342 39.63 11.06 0.78
N ARG A 343 38.60 11.27 1.62
CA ARG A 343 38.57 10.76 2.99
C ARG A 343 37.68 9.53 3.07
N GLU A 344 38.13 8.56 3.87
CA GLU A 344 37.41 7.33 4.15
C GLU A 344 37.25 7.20 5.68
N PHE A 345 36.05 6.86 6.11
CA PHE A 345 35.72 6.60 7.51
C PHE A 345 35.25 5.16 7.64
N ASP A 346 36.05 4.33 8.29
CA ASP A 346 35.75 2.90 8.46
C ASP A 346 35.15 2.62 9.84
N SER A 347 33.93 2.09 9.87
CA SER A 347 33.25 1.72 11.12
C SER A 347 33.99 0.67 11.94
N LEU A 348 34.81 -0.20 11.33
CA LEU A 348 35.61 -1.17 12.08
C LEU A 348 36.81 -0.52 12.77
N LEU A 349 37.28 0.61 12.26
CA LEU A 349 38.38 1.38 12.87
C LEU A 349 37.87 2.38 13.92
N TYR A 350 36.77 3.05 13.64
CA TYR A 350 36.21 4.10 14.51
C TYR A 350 35.15 3.59 15.49
N GLY A 351 34.61 2.38 15.30
CA GLY A 351 33.53 1.84 16.13
C GLY A 351 32.30 2.76 16.12
N ASP A 352 31.73 2.98 17.29
CA ASP A 352 30.54 3.83 17.48
C ASP A 352 30.82 5.32 17.18
N ASP A 353 32.08 5.76 17.22
CA ASP A 353 32.46 7.15 16.99
C ASP A 353 32.46 7.54 15.49
N VAL A 354 32.28 6.58 14.59
CA VAL A 354 32.33 6.81 13.13
C VAL A 354 31.43 7.96 12.68
N TYR A 355 30.20 8.05 13.23
CA TYR A 355 29.26 9.12 12.87
C TYR A 355 29.70 10.48 13.42
N SER A 356 30.27 10.52 14.63
CA SER A 356 30.80 11.74 15.25
C SER A 356 32.02 12.28 14.50
N GLU A 357 32.90 11.39 14.03
CA GLU A 357 34.05 11.74 13.20
C GLU A 357 33.63 12.33 11.86
N VAL A 358 32.68 11.68 11.17
CA VAL A 358 32.10 12.19 9.91
C VAL A 358 31.41 13.53 10.15
N ALA A 359 30.61 13.65 11.20
CA ALA A 359 29.92 14.89 11.56
C ALA A 359 30.90 16.05 11.86
N ARG A 360 32.02 15.77 12.55
CA ARG A 360 33.07 16.78 12.77
C ARG A 360 33.67 17.22 11.45
N HIS A 361 33.95 16.30 10.53
CA HIS A 361 34.47 16.64 9.22
C HIS A 361 33.47 17.47 8.40
N LEU A 362 32.20 17.05 8.32
CA LEU A 362 31.15 17.77 7.59
C LEU A 362 30.94 19.20 8.11
N ARG A 363 31.03 19.43 9.43
CA ARG A 363 30.98 20.77 10.02
C ARG A 363 32.09 21.69 9.52
N THR A 364 33.29 21.18 9.25
CA THR A 364 34.39 22.00 8.70
C THR A 364 34.13 22.49 7.27
N LEU A 365 33.22 21.83 6.55
CA LEU A 365 32.92 22.11 5.15
C LEU A 365 31.69 23.03 4.99
N ARG A 366 30.82 23.08 5.99
CA ARG A 366 29.64 23.96 6.00
C ARG A 366 30.07 25.41 6.13
N ARG A 367 30.01 26.14 5.02
CA ARG A 367 30.19 27.60 5.03
C ARG A 367 28.97 28.22 5.73
N GLY A 368 29.20 29.03 6.78
CA GLY A 368 28.15 29.83 7.42
C GLY A 368 27.30 29.12 8.48
N GLY A 369 27.60 27.86 8.86
CA GLY A 369 26.88 27.17 9.94
C GLY A 369 25.46 26.70 9.60
N GLU A 370 25.12 26.62 8.31
CA GLU A 370 23.79 26.18 7.86
C GLU A 370 23.48 24.72 8.25
N SER A 371 22.21 24.47 8.55
CA SER A 371 21.70 23.16 9.00
C SER A 371 20.82 22.51 7.94
N TYR A 372 21.41 22.09 6.81
CA TYR A 372 20.72 21.25 5.83
C TYR A 372 20.96 19.76 6.08
N PRO A 373 20.06 18.86 5.62
CA PRO A 373 20.23 17.41 5.76
C PRO A 373 21.47 16.89 5.02
N VAL A 374 22.04 15.81 5.53
CA VAL A 374 23.19 15.12 4.90
C VAL A 374 22.64 13.97 4.08
N TYR A 375 23.11 13.84 2.84
CA TYR A 375 22.64 12.82 1.90
C TYR A 375 23.77 11.89 1.47
N LEU A 376 23.49 10.59 1.44
CA LEU A 376 24.28 9.63 0.69
C LEU A 376 23.95 9.74 -0.80
N THR A 377 24.96 10.06 -1.60
CA THR A 377 24.88 10.16 -3.07
C THR A 377 25.07 8.83 -3.77
N GLY A 378 25.54 7.80 -3.06
CA GLY A 378 25.80 6.51 -3.67
C GLY A 378 26.05 5.40 -2.67
N VAL A 379 26.06 4.17 -3.17
CA VAL A 379 26.34 2.97 -2.38
C VAL A 379 27.32 2.05 -3.09
N ILE A 380 28.10 1.30 -2.32
CA ILE A 380 28.97 0.21 -2.71
C ILE A 380 28.67 -1.03 -1.92
N SER A 381 28.06 -2.04 -2.52
CA SER A 381 28.01 -3.38 -1.91
C SER A 381 29.12 -4.24 -2.52
N ALA A 382 29.83 -4.98 -1.68
CA ALA A 382 30.60 -6.13 -2.16
C ALA A 382 29.62 -7.22 -2.65
N GLU A 383 29.95 -7.90 -3.74
CA GLU A 383 29.24 -9.10 -4.17
C GLU A 383 29.96 -10.30 -3.54
N GLY A 384 29.23 -11.13 -2.81
CA GLY A 384 29.77 -12.32 -2.17
C GLY A 384 29.35 -13.58 -2.92
N ASP A 385 30.19 -14.61 -2.89
CA ASP A 385 29.98 -15.90 -3.58
C ASP A 385 28.73 -16.69 -3.13
N ALA A 386 27.99 -16.23 -2.12
CA ALA A 386 26.90 -16.99 -1.48
C ALA A 386 25.55 -16.25 -1.39
N GLY A 387 25.46 -14.99 -1.83
CA GLY A 387 24.22 -14.21 -1.76
C GLY A 387 24.19 -13.22 -2.91
N GLY A 388 23.08 -13.22 -3.67
CA GLY A 388 22.88 -12.28 -4.78
C GLY A 388 22.99 -10.81 -4.34
N PRO A 389 22.96 -9.86 -5.30
CA PRO A 389 23.09 -8.44 -5.00
C PRO A 389 22.01 -7.99 -4.01
N CYS A 390 22.38 -7.10 -3.11
CA CYS A 390 21.49 -6.56 -2.10
C CYS A 390 20.24 -5.92 -2.72
N PRO A 391 19.02 -6.29 -2.28
CA PRO A 391 17.79 -5.69 -2.78
C PRO A 391 17.77 -4.18 -2.58
N LEU A 392 17.18 -3.44 -3.54
CA LEU A 392 17.11 -1.98 -3.47
C LEU A 392 16.42 -1.49 -2.19
N ILE A 393 15.38 -2.20 -1.72
CA ILE A 393 14.68 -1.85 -0.49
C ILE A 393 15.63 -1.84 0.73
N ASP A 394 16.56 -2.79 0.78
CA ASP A 394 17.52 -2.90 1.89
C ASP A 394 18.59 -1.80 1.78
N LEU A 395 19.06 -1.50 0.56
CA LEU A 395 19.96 -0.36 0.33
C LEU A 395 19.33 0.98 0.74
N LEU A 396 18.03 1.18 0.46
CA LEU A 396 17.30 2.38 0.89
C LEU A 396 17.14 2.44 2.42
N ARG A 397 16.88 1.31 3.08
CA ARG A 397 16.85 1.21 4.55
C ARG A 397 18.20 1.52 5.20
N LEU A 398 19.30 1.01 4.63
CA LEU A 398 20.66 1.32 5.06
C LEU A 398 20.96 2.82 4.88
N LYS A 399 20.62 3.37 3.71
CA LYS A 399 20.76 4.79 3.41
C LYS A 399 20.06 5.64 4.47
N ARG A 400 18.78 5.37 4.74
CA ARG A 400 17.99 6.08 5.77
C ARG A 400 18.66 6.00 7.14
N THR A 401 19.05 4.81 7.56
CA THR A 401 19.67 4.58 8.88
C THR A 401 20.96 5.38 9.05
N VAL A 402 21.81 5.38 8.02
CA VAL A 402 23.08 6.14 8.04
C VAL A 402 22.82 7.65 8.04
N GLU A 403 21.89 8.13 7.21
CA GLU A 403 21.55 9.56 7.16
C GLU A 403 20.95 10.06 8.47
N GLU A 404 20.05 9.30 9.10
CA GLU A 404 19.47 9.64 10.40
C GLU A 404 20.54 9.70 11.50
N ARG A 405 21.46 8.74 11.54
CA ARG A 405 22.58 8.75 12.49
C ARG A 405 23.54 9.92 12.27
N LEU A 406 23.81 10.27 11.02
CA LEU A 406 24.61 11.45 10.69
C LEU A 406 23.90 12.75 11.09
N VAL A 407 22.60 12.87 10.83
CA VAL A 407 21.80 14.03 11.27
C VAL A 407 21.83 14.14 12.79
N ALA A 408 21.65 13.05 13.53
CA ALA A 408 21.74 13.04 14.98
C ALA A 408 23.14 13.47 15.48
N ALA A 409 24.21 12.96 14.88
CA ALA A 409 25.59 13.34 15.24
C ALA A 409 25.96 14.79 14.87
N MET A 410 25.22 15.40 13.94
CA MET A 410 25.38 16.80 13.53
C MET A 410 24.64 17.79 14.45
N GLN A 411 23.68 17.32 15.24
CA GLN A 411 23.04 18.16 16.25
C GLN A 411 24.06 18.50 17.36
N PRO A 412 24.07 19.75 17.87
CA PRO A 412 24.91 20.08 19.01
C PRO A 412 24.54 19.18 20.18
N ALA A 413 25.53 18.55 20.83
CA ALA A 413 25.30 17.86 22.09
C ALA A 413 24.63 18.87 23.04
N GLY A 414 23.45 18.51 23.55
CA GLY A 414 22.63 19.40 24.38
C GLY A 414 23.47 20.08 25.45
N GLY A 415 23.42 21.42 25.45
CA GLY A 415 23.95 22.26 26.52
C GLY A 415 22.99 22.38 27.67
#